data_AF-A0A7C5JGB1-F1
#
_entry.id   AF-A0A7C5JGB1-F1
#
_cell.length_a   1.000
_cell.length_b   1.000
_cell.length_c   1.000
_cell.angle_alpha   90.00
_cell.angle_beta   90.00
_cell.angle_gamma   90.00
#
_symmetry.space_group_name_H-M   'P 1'
#
loop_
_entity.id
_entity.type
_entity.pdbx_description
1 polymer ?
#
loop_
_entity_poly.entity_id
_entity_poly.type
_entity_poly.pdbx_seq_one_letter_code
_entity_poly.pdbx_strand_id
1 'polypeptide(L)'
;MKSKLLSIIQKNFPLTSRPFAVIADELNSDEDTIIQLLLEEKENKIIQQISPIFDTKRLGYSSSLVSFKVLREDIDSAVEVINSHPGVSHNYEREHPFNIWFTLALDLIRHIRKNMVVYKVQATSL
;
A
#
# COMPACT_ATOMS: atom_id res chain seq x y z
N MET A 1 -1.40 8.07 27.97
CA MET A 1 -2.14 8.82 26.93
C MET A 1 -1.69 8.42 25.52
N LYS A 2 -0.45 8.72 25.12
CA LYS A 2 0.13 8.45 23.79
C LYS A 2 -0.16 7.04 23.20
N SER A 3 0.12 5.96 23.95
CA SER A 3 -0.16 4.59 23.48
C SER A 3 -1.65 4.34 23.15
N LYS A 4 -2.58 4.93 23.92
CA LYS A 4 -4.02 4.85 23.63
C LYS A 4 -4.39 5.63 22.38
N LEU A 5 -3.87 6.87 22.23
CA LEU A 5 -4.05 7.68 21.02
C LEU A 5 -3.61 6.92 19.76
N LEU A 6 -2.39 6.35 19.78
CA LEU A 6 -1.87 5.54 18.68
C LEU A 6 -2.74 4.31 18.37
N SER A 7 -3.30 3.67 19.40
CA SER A 7 -4.24 2.55 19.20
C SER A 7 -5.55 3.01 18.55
N ILE A 8 -6.10 4.15 18.94
CA ILE A 8 -7.36 4.69 18.39
C ILE A 8 -7.17 5.03 16.91
N ILE A 9 -6.13 5.78 16.55
CA ILE A 9 -5.90 6.15 15.14
C ILE A 9 -5.65 4.96 14.22
N GLN A 10 -5.10 3.85 14.73
CA GLN A 10 -4.82 2.66 13.93
C GLN A 10 -6.06 1.78 13.73
N LYS A 11 -6.95 1.69 14.73
CA LYS A 11 -8.00 0.67 14.76
C LYS A 11 -9.41 1.24 14.73
N ASN A 12 -9.62 2.44 15.23
CA ASN A 12 -10.94 3.01 15.46
C ASN A 12 -10.95 4.52 15.19
N PHE A 13 -10.37 4.95 14.07
CA PHE A 13 -10.37 6.36 13.69
C PHE A 13 -11.82 6.83 13.44
N PRO A 14 -12.32 7.85 14.17
CA PRO A 14 -13.70 8.29 14.00
C PRO A 14 -13.97 8.88 12.61
N LEU A 15 -15.08 8.50 11.99
CA LEU A 15 -15.51 9.04 10.70
C LEU A 15 -16.59 10.12 10.90
N THR A 16 -16.19 11.21 11.55
CA THR A 16 -17.05 12.37 11.84
C THR A 16 -16.46 13.65 11.24
N SER A 17 -17.17 14.76 11.32
CA SER A 17 -16.66 16.07 10.87
C SER A 17 -15.52 16.60 11.74
N ARG A 18 -15.41 16.14 12.99
CA ARG A 18 -14.38 16.55 13.97
C ARG A 18 -13.79 15.31 14.65
N PRO A 19 -13.00 14.49 13.93
CA PRO A 19 -12.52 13.22 14.45
C PRO A 19 -11.57 13.40 15.64
N PHE A 20 -10.73 14.43 15.63
CA PHE A 20 -9.76 14.67 16.71
C PHE A 20 -10.43 15.16 17.98
N ALA A 21 -11.49 15.98 17.90
CA ALA A 21 -12.33 16.31 19.05
C ALA A 21 -12.93 15.06 19.71
N VAL A 22 -13.47 14.12 18.93
CA VAL A 22 -14.02 12.85 19.47
C VAL A 22 -12.94 12.05 20.20
N ILE A 23 -11.73 11.97 19.63
CA ILE A 23 -10.60 11.29 20.27
C ILE A 23 -10.17 12.02 21.55
N ALA A 24 -10.19 13.35 21.55
CA ALA A 24 -9.85 14.17 22.71
C ALA A 24 -10.81 13.91 23.87
N ASP A 25 -12.12 13.90 23.59
CA ASP A 25 -13.15 13.57 24.57
C ASP A 25 -12.94 12.16 25.17
N GLU A 26 -12.68 11.15 24.33
CA GLU A 26 -12.41 9.78 24.78
C GLU A 26 -11.17 9.69 25.69
N LEU A 27 -10.17 10.54 25.43
CA LEU A 27 -8.91 10.57 26.17
C LEU A 27 -8.89 11.59 27.32
N ASN A 28 -10.01 12.27 27.60
CA ASN A 28 -10.12 13.36 28.58
C ASN A 28 -9.06 14.46 28.35
N SER A 29 -8.96 14.93 27.11
CA SER A 29 -8.03 15.96 26.65
C SER A 29 -8.75 16.97 25.76
N ASP A 30 -8.04 17.98 25.27
CA ASP A 30 -8.53 18.92 24.27
C ASP A 30 -8.02 18.55 22.85
N GLU A 31 -8.72 19.02 21.83
CA GLU A 31 -8.43 18.69 20.43
C GLU A 31 -7.03 19.15 20.00
N ASP A 32 -6.58 20.32 20.46
CA ASP A 32 -5.27 20.88 20.10
C ASP A 32 -4.14 20.00 20.65
N THR A 33 -4.24 19.55 21.91
CA THR A 33 -3.30 18.60 22.52
C THR A 33 -3.21 17.30 21.71
N ILE A 34 -4.33 16.75 21.27
CA ILE A 34 -4.33 15.54 20.43
C ILE A 34 -3.63 15.78 19.09
N ILE A 35 -3.92 16.90 18.42
CA ILE A 35 -3.31 17.24 17.14
C ILE A 35 -1.80 17.43 17.30
N GLN A 36 -1.35 18.17 18.32
CA GLN A 36 0.07 18.39 18.58
C GLN A 36 0.81 17.08 18.80
N LEU A 37 0.26 16.17 19.62
CA LEU A 37 0.86 14.84 19.82
C LEU A 37 0.97 14.05 18.52
N LEU A 38 -0.07 14.09 17.66
CA LEU A 38 -0.01 13.39 16.37
C LEU A 38 1.04 13.99 15.42
N LEU A 39 1.23 15.32 15.45
CA LEU A 39 2.27 15.99 14.68
C LEU A 39 3.67 15.63 15.17
N GLU A 40 3.90 15.64 16.49
CA GLU A 40 5.15 15.17 17.10
C GLU A 40 5.46 13.72 16.71
N GLU A 41 4.46 12.83 16.75
CA GLU A 41 4.65 11.44 16.36
C GLU A 41 4.93 11.26 14.87
N LYS A 42 4.43 12.16 14.02
CA LYS A 42 4.76 12.20 12.61
C LYS A 42 6.20 12.66 12.39
N GLU A 43 6.64 13.70 13.09
CA GLU A 43 8.03 14.19 13.04
C GLU A 43 9.03 13.13 13.52
N ASN A 44 8.66 12.41 14.59
CA ASN A 44 9.42 11.29 15.13
C ASN A 44 9.39 10.03 14.25
N LYS A 45 8.71 10.06 13.09
CA LYS A 45 8.53 8.93 12.15
C LYS A 45 7.85 7.71 12.77
N ILE A 46 7.14 7.88 13.88
CA ILE A 46 6.27 6.84 14.45
C ILE A 46 5.00 6.72 13.62
N ILE A 47 4.44 7.85 13.17
CA ILE A 47 3.33 7.89 12.20
C ILE A 47 3.88 8.29 10.84
N GLN A 48 3.76 7.41 9.85
CA GLN A 48 4.14 7.76 8.47
C GLN A 48 3.05 8.61 7.79
N GLN A 49 1.80 8.17 7.88
CA GLN A 49 0.64 8.84 7.30
C GLN A 49 -0.65 8.42 7.98
N ILE A 50 -1.67 9.28 7.90
CA ILE A 50 -3.07 8.97 8.23
C ILE A 50 -3.86 9.20 6.95
N SER A 51 -4.34 8.11 6.34
CA SER A 51 -4.99 8.16 5.03
C SER A 51 -6.08 7.08 4.93
N PRO A 52 -7.12 7.29 4.12
CA PRO A 52 -8.06 6.24 3.81
C PRO A 52 -7.35 5.07 3.12
N ILE A 53 -7.75 3.84 3.46
CA ILE A 53 -7.33 2.62 2.76
C ILE A 53 -8.53 2.14 1.94
N PHE A 54 -8.35 2.06 0.63
CA PHE A 54 -9.40 1.63 -0.28
C PHE A 54 -9.26 0.15 -0.62
N ASP A 55 -10.40 -0.54 -0.68
CA ASP A 55 -10.49 -1.86 -1.30
C ASP A 55 -10.36 -1.70 -2.83
N THR A 56 -9.17 -1.97 -3.34
CA THR A 56 -8.84 -1.80 -4.76
C THR A 56 -9.68 -2.68 -5.68
N LYS A 57 -10.15 -3.85 -5.21
CA LYS A 57 -11.03 -4.72 -6.00
C LYS A 57 -12.40 -4.08 -6.22
N ARG A 58 -12.96 -3.45 -5.18
CA ARG A 58 -14.22 -2.70 -5.28
C ARG A 58 -14.10 -1.48 -6.19
N LEU A 59 -12.91 -0.91 -6.31
CA LEU A 59 -12.59 0.17 -7.24
C LEU A 59 -12.33 -0.32 -8.68
N GLY A 60 -12.51 -1.62 -8.97
CA GLY A 60 -12.36 -2.17 -10.32
C GLY A 60 -10.90 -2.47 -10.72
N TYR A 61 -9.98 -2.54 -9.77
CA TYR A 61 -8.60 -2.98 -10.02
C TYR A 61 -8.45 -4.49 -9.80
N SER A 62 -7.64 -5.12 -10.65
CA SER A 62 -7.11 -6.46 -10.43
C SER A 62 -5.63 -6.37 -10.16
N SER A 63 -5.17 -7.03 -9.10
CA SER A 63 -3.75 -7.16 -8.79
C SER A 63 -3.27 -8.59 -9.03
N SER A 64 -2.03 -8.75 -9.46
CA SER A 64 -1.37 -10.04 -9.63
C SER A 64 0.08 -9.95 -9.20
N LEU A 65 0.56 -11.02 -8.55
CA LEU A 65 1.97 -11.26 -8.35
C LEU A 65 2.51 -11.90 -9.63
N VAL A 66 3.49 -11.25 -10.25
CA VAL A 66 4.12 -11.68 -11.50
C VAL A 66 5.56 -12.00 -11.21
N SER A 67 6.09 -13.05 -11.84
CA SER A 67 7.50 -13.38 -11.76
C SER A 67 8.10 -13.69 -13.13
N PHE A 68 9.33 -13.24 -13.34
CA PHE A 68 10.11 -13.52 -14.55
C PHE A 68 11.38 -14.28 -14.19
N LYS A 69 11.83 -15.10 -15.13
CA LYS A 69 13.18 -15.65 -15.18
C LYS A 69 14.01 -14.77 -16.09
N VAL A 70 14.93 -14.02 -15.50
CA VAL A 70 15.79 -13.04 -16.16
C VAL A 70 17.24 -13.49 -15.98
N LEU A 71 18.04 -13.45 -17.04
CA LEU A 71 19.48 -13.71 -16.93
C LEU A 71 20.12 -12.61 -16.07
N ARG A 72 21.19 -12.93 -15.34
CA ARG A 72 21.76 -12.01 -14.34
C ARG A 72 22.23 -10.70 -14.98
N GLU A 73 22.81 -10.81 -16.17
CA GLU A 73 23.28 -9.69 -16.98
C GLU A 73 22.16 -8.76 -17.47
N ASP A 74 20.91 -9.23 -17.53
CA ASP A 74 19.77 -8.48 -18.04
C ASP A 74 18.88 -7.90 -16.93
N ILE A 75 19.19 -8.15 -15.65
CA ILE A 75 18.34 -7.77 -14.52
C ILE A 75 18.08 -6.27 -14.48
N ASP A 76 19.12 -5.45 -14.60
CA ASP A 76 18.99 -3.99 -14.51
C ASP A 76 18.06 -3.43 -15.59
N SER A 77 18.22 -3.90 -16.83
CA SER A 77 17.36 -3.50 -17.95
C SER A 77 15.91 -3.97 -17.76
N ALA A 78 15.71 -5.21 -17.30
CA ALA A 78 14.38 -5.72 -17.02
C ALA A 78 13.69 -4.92 -15.91
N VAL A 79 14.41 -4.58 -14.83
CA VAL A 79 13.88 -3.79 -13.70
C VAL A 79 13.49 -2.39 -14.15
N GLU A 80 14.27 -1.73 -15.01
CA GLU A 80 13.94 -0.42 -15.57
C GLU A 80 12.61 -0.46 -16.34
N VAL A 81 12.44 -1.44 -17.23
CA VAL A 81 11.21 -1.61 -18.01
C VAL A 81 10.02 -1.91 -17.09
N ILE A 82 10.18 -2.82 -16.14
CA ILE A 82 9.10 -3.21 -15.21
C ILE A 82 8.67 -2.00 -14.36
N ASN A 83 9.62 -1.28 -13.77
CA ASN A 83 9.34 -0.14 -12.91
C ASN A 83 8.73 1.05 -13.67
N SER A 84 8.90 1.13 -14.99
CA SER A 84 8.26 2.16 -15.81
C SER A 84 6.73 2.02 -15.89
N HIS A 85 6.19 0.83 -15.58
CA HIS A 85 4.76 0.59 -15.66
C HIS A 85 4.05 1.15 -14.41
N PRO A 86 3.06 2.06 -14.55
CA PRO A 86 2.44 2.77 -13.42
C PRO A 86 1.63 1.87 -12.47
N GLY A 87 1.27 0.67 -12.93
CA GLY A 87 0.62 -0.36 -12.11
C GLY A 87 1.58 -1.18 -11.24
N VAL A 88 2.90 -1.03 -11.37
CA VAL A 88 3.87 -1.76 -10.57
C VAL A 88 4.11 -1.02 -9.25
N SER A 89 3.86 -1.70 -8.12
CA SER A 89 4.01 -1.09 -6.78
C SER A 89 5.24 -1.59 -6.01
N HIS A 90 5.65 -2.82 -6.26
CA HIS A 90 6.79 -3.48 -5.62
C HIS A 90 7.48 -4.33 -6.67
N ASN A 91 8.81 -4.34 -6.69
CA ASN A 91 9.62 -5.16 -7.56
C ASN A 91 10.88 -5.60 -6.81
N TYR A 92 11.15 -6.91 -6.77
CA TYR A 92 12.22 -7.51 -5.99
C TYR A 92 12.97 -8.56 -6.79
N GLU A 93 14.30 -8.52 -6.69
CA GLU A 93 15.12 -9.69 -7.00
C GLU A 93 15.01 -10.73 -5.87
N ARG A 94 14.93 -12.01 -6.24
CA ARG A 94 14.85 -13.14 -5.31
C ARG A 94 15.75 -14.28 -5.78
N GLU A 95 16.29 -15.01 -4.82
CA GLU A 95 17.07 -16.23 -5.07
C GLU A 95 16.15 -17.40 -5.49
N HIS A 96 15.74 -17.42 -6.75
CA HIS A 96 14.85 -18.44 -7.32
C HIS A 96 15.00 -18.47 -8.86
N PRO A 97 14.70 -19.58 -9.56
CA PRO A 97 14.76 -19.61 -11.03
C PRO A 97 13.88 -18.56 -11.73
N PHE A 98 12.77 -18.19 -11.10
CA PHE A 98 12.08 -16.93 -11.40
C PHE A 98 12.63 -15.91 -10.39
N ASN A 99 13.58 -15.10 -10.83
CA ASN A 99 14.40 -14.26 -9.96
C ASN A 99 13.90 -12.83 -9.84
N ILE A 100 12.93 -12.39 -10.64
CA ILE A 100 12.32 -11.06 -10.52
C ILE A 100 10.84 -11.21 -10.21
N TRP A 101 10.38 -10.57 -9.13
CA TRP A 101 9.00 -10.66 -8.63
C TRP A 101 8.43 -9.27 -8.41
N PHE A 102 7.28 -8.99 -9.00
CA PHE A 102 6.61 -7.70 -8.86
C PHE A 102 5.10 -7.82 -8.74
N THR A 103 4.51 -6.86 -8.05
CA THR A 103 3.05 -6.74 -7.94
C THR A 103 2.56 -5.75 -8.99
N LEU A 104 1.66 -6.21 -9.86
CA LEU A 104 1.06 -5.43 -10.92
C LEU A 104 -0.44 -5.24 -10.65
N ALA A 105 -0.88 -4.00 -10.51
CA ALA A 105 -2.29 -3.62 -10.46
C ALA A 105 -2.74 -3.01 -11.80
N LEU A 106 -3.86 -3.50 -12.34
CA LEU A 106 -4.47 -3.01 -13.57
C LEU A 106 -5.94 -2.68 -13.33
N ASP A 107 -6.40 -1.60 -13.95
CA ASP A 107 -7.81 -1.23 -14.00
C ASP A 107 -8.54 -2.15 -15.01
N LEU A 108 -9.49 -2.96 -14.54
CA LEU A 108 -10.27 -3.88 -15.38
C LEU A 108 -11.09 -3.14 -16.45
N ILE A 109 -11.54 -1.91 -16.16
CA ILE A 109 -12.42 -1.14 -17.06
C ILE A 109 -11.62 -0.63 -18.27
N ARG A 110 -10.34 -0.31 -18.10
CA ARG A 110 -9.47 0.17 -19.19
C ARG A 110 -8.81 -0.94 -20.01
N HIS A 111 -8.76 -2.18 -19.51
CA HIS A 111 -7.98 -3.24 -20.15
C HIS A 111 -8.71 -4.07 -21.22
N ILE A 112 -9.97 -3.77 -21.56
CA ILE A 112 -10.70 -4.46 -22.66
C ILE A 112 -10.10 -4.12 -24.05
N ARG A 113 -9.13 -3.19 -24.17
CA ARG A 113 -8.43 -2.90 -25.43
C ARG A 113 -6.92 -2.65 -25.27
N LYS A 114 -6.12 -3.72 -25.20
CA LYS A 114 -4.82 -3.92 -25.89
C LYS A 114 -4.00 -5.05 -25.26
N ASN A 115 -3.77 -6.10 -26.04
CA ASN A 115 -2.61 -7.01 -26.09
C ASN A 115 -1.59 -6.97 -24.93
N MET A 116 -1.97 -7.36 -23.72
CA MET A 116 -1.02 -7.82 -22.71
C MET A 116 -1.49 -9.17 -22.18
N VAL A 117 -0.80 -10.23 -22.59
CA VAL A 117 -1.00 -11.58 -22.05
C VAL A 117 -0.39 -11.57 -20.65
N VAL A 118 -1.20 -11.22 -19.65
CA VAL A 118 -0.84 -11.45 -18.25
C VAL A 118 -1.00 -12.94 -18.00
N TYR A 119 0.13 -13.67 -17.92
CA TYR A 119 0.11 -15.02 -17.35
C TYR A 119 -0.22 -14.88 -15.87
N LYS A 120 -1.48 -15.13 -15.54
CA LYS A 120 -1.93 -15.24 -14.15
C LYS A 120 -1.31 -16.51 -13.57
N VAL A 121 -0.15 -16.38 -12.92
CA VAL A 121 0.40 -17.45 -12.09
C VAL A 121 -0.44 -17.47 -10.81
N GLN A 122 -1.47 -18.32 -10.79
CA GLN A 122 -2.11 -18.69 -9.52
C GLN A 122 -1.07 -19.49 -8.74
N ALA A 123 -0.46 -18.86 -7.73
CA ALA A 123 0.14 -19.61 -6.65
C ALA A 123 -1.00 -20.27 -5.87
N THR A 124 -1.41 -21.47 -6.29
CA THR A 124 -2.13 -22.39 -5.43
C THR A 124 -1.16 -22.77 -4.31
N SER A 125 -1.45 -22.33 -3.09
CA SER A 125 -0.82 -22.84 -1.88
C SER A 125 -0.95 -24.37 -1.87
N LEU A 126 0.18 -25.07 -1.72
CA LEU A 126 0.19 -26.44 -1.20
C LEU A 126 -0.31 -26.44 0.25
#